data_AF-A0AAD8XV70-F1
#
_entry.id   AF-A0AAD8XV70-F1
#
_cell.length_a   1.000
_cell.length_b   1.000
_cell.length_c   1.000
_cell.angle_alpha   90.00
_cell.angle_beta   90.00
_cell.angle_gamma   90.00
#
_symmetry.space_group_name_H-M   'P 1'
#
loop_
_entity.id
_entity.type
_entity.pdbx_description
1 polymer ?
#
loop_
_entity_poly.entity_id
_entity_poly.type
_entity_poly.pdbx_seq_one_letter_code
_entity_poly.pdbx_strand_id
1 'polypeptide(L)'
;HTLNKQSCQDKEHQALLSKPPSNHHLLIISKMEDKLERVNKRLKDARDDLDKHLDKAQTEEKRLQDKLHDIDERKRQCAAANGDVNVSDDDVIEINAGGKIIAARRGVLCKLKGTKLEALFSGRWEQKLQRDNSGRIFLDVNPKAFQAIVDWLNVLAISTEEEHKKRMPTVNEENNHLLKHQMALFVGGDFETKTMNCLFGSNNGLPNTANNSASKSGGFTFGGGKPREGGSRMVAEIIGAIKEKWGTLKELEADISSLEESFLKEEQFIETFVGGGEETSDIVTLNVSGTIMATQRATLQVIEDSVLAQQFDNTKWTEQSNRPNVMEWTPDEVAQWVKGINDVPEEVSQLFIENEIRGSELFALDKEGLKMLGVKRVGTICLLSDAICALKREANKDAVTLIEHSPYCFGKILDYLRLKRLHSINLLAEKPALPSFSEDKRAMFETVVRYYFPGESSKLILNERKSAPPSGFSFGGVELYPPSNGFGRPSPPQAQGPRPIFGHAAAPAPSFAFGIDPRGAVFD
;
A
#
# COMPACT_ATOMS: atom_id res chain seq x y z
N HIS A 1 -102.21 14.55 18.39
CA HIS A 1 -101.68 14.90 19.72
C HIS A 1 -100.14 14.86 19.83
N THR A 2 -99.41 14.31 18.86
CA THR A 2 -97.93 14.18 18.89
C THR A 2 -97.18 15.39 18.29
N LEU A 3 -97.77 16.11 17.34
CA LEU A 3 -97.15 17.31 16.72
C LEU A 3 -97.08 18.52 17.66
N ASN A 4 -97.95 18.59 18.68
CA ASN A 4 -98.01 19.74 19.60
C ASN A 4 -97.03 19.61 20.79
N LYS A 5 -96.48 18.41 21.04
CA LYS A 5 -95.42 18.21 22.04
C LYS A 5 -94.04 18.59 21.50
N GLN A 6 -93.78 18.38 20.21
CA GLN A 6 -92.53 18.79 19.56
C GLN A 6 -92.37 20.32 19.57
N SER A 7 -93.43 21.06 19.22
CA SER A 7 -93.40 22.55 19.20
C SER A 7 -93.22 23.17 20.59
N CYS A 8 -93.70 22.51 21.65
CA CYS A 8 -93.49 22.98 23.03
C CYS A 8 -92.08 22.69 23.53
N GLN A 9 -91.51 21.53 23.20
CA GLN A 9 -90.12 21.21 23.53
C GLN A 9 -89.14 22.08 22.75
N ASP A 10 -89.42 22.37 21.47
CA ASP A 10 -88.60 23.29 20.67
C ASP A 10 -88.65 24.72 21.22
N LYS A 11 -89.80 25.19 21.72
CA LYS A 11 -89.93 26.51 22.36
C LYS A 11 -89.25 26.59 23.73
N GLU A 12 -89.28 25.53 24.54
CA GLU A 12 -88.53 25.48 25.80
C GLU A 12 -87.02 25.37 25.57
N HIS A 13 -86.57 24.61 24.57
CA HIS A 13 -85.16 24.55 24.17
C HIS A 13 -84.68 25.90 23.62
N GLN A 14 -85.51 26.59 22.84
CA GLN A 14 -85.22 27.92 22.29
C GLN A 14 -85.25 29.01 23.38
N ALA A 15 -86.06 28.86 24.44
CA ALA A 15 -86.10 29.76 25.60
C ALA A 15 -84.95 29.52 26.60
N LEU A 16 -84.40 28.30 26.67
CA LEU A 16 -83.17 28.02 27.43
C LEU A 16 -81.92 28.55 26.70
N LEU A 17 -81.95 28.59 25.36
CA LEU A 17 -80.91 29.21 24.53
C LEU A 17 -81.00 30.76 24.48
N SER A 18 -82.13 31.36 24.90
CA SER A 18 -82.34 32.82 24.89
C SER A 18 -82.00 33.50 26.23
N LYS A 19 -81.59 32.76 27.26
CA LYS A 19 -81.14 33.36 28.53
C LYS A 19 -79.70 33.86 28.37
N PRO A 20 -79.42 35.15 28.61
CA PRO A 20 -78.06 35.67 28.50
C PRO A 20 -77.16 34.90 29.47
N PRO A 21 -75.96 34.49 29.04
CA PRO A 21 -75.04 33.76 29.91
C PRO A 21 -74.79 34.57 31.19
N SER A 22 -74.92 33.90 32.34
CA SER A 22 -74.56 34.49 33.64
C SER A 22 -73.16 35.11 33.59
N ASN A 23 -72.94 36.23 34.26
CA ASN A 23 -71.61 36.88 34.35
C ASN A 23 -70.50 35.90 34.77
N HIS A 24 -70.85 34.86 35.54
CA HIS A 24 -69.92 33.79 35.92
C HIS A 24 -69.53 32.88 34.74
N HIS A 25 -70.48 32.58 33.85
CA HIS A 25 -70.21 31.82 32.60
C HIS A 25 -69.32 32.63 31.64
N LEU A 26 -69.59 33.92 31.47
CA LEU A 26 -68.75 34.81 30.64
C LEU A 26 -67.31 34.90 31.17
N LEU A 27 -67.13 34.96 32.49
CA LEU A 27 -65.80 34.95 33.12
C LEU A 27 -65.05 33.61 32.92
N ILE A 28 -65.76 32.48 32.95
CA ILE A 28 -65.16 31.17 32.68
C ILE A 28 -64.72 31.09 31.21
N ILE A 29 -65.57 31.52 30.28
CA ILE A 29 -65.27 31.51 28.84
C ILE A 29 -64.03 32.36 28.56
N SER A 30 -63.98 33.60 29.07
CA SER A 30 -62.81 34.48 28.91
C SER A 30 -61.52 33.87 29.47
N LYS A 31 -61.58 33.24 30.66
CA LYS A 31 -60.41 32.53 31.22
C LYS A 31 -59.98 31.32 30.39
N MET A 32 -60.91 30.67 29.69
CA MET A 32 -60.60 29.54 28.79
C MET A 32 -60.01 30.02 27.48
N GLU A 33 -60.51 31.12 26.91
CA GLU A 33 -59.96 31.78 25.72
C GLU A 33 -58.50 32.22 25.95
N ASP A 34 -58.23 32.88 27.08
CA ASP A 34 -56.87 33.26 27.50
C ASP A 34 -55.92 32.05 27.64
N LYS A 35 -56.44 30.93 28.17
CA LYS A 35 -55.66 29.68 28.28
C LYS A 35 -55.40 29.09 26.90
N LEU A 36 -56.38 29.09 26.02
CA LEU A 36 -56.26 28.59 24.66
C LEU A 36 -55.24 29.40 23.87
N GLU A 37 -55.28 30.73 23.96
CA GLU A 37 -54.33 31.62 23.30
C GLU A 37 -52.89 31.37 23.77
N ARG A 38 -52.69 31.22 25.10
CA ARG A 38 -51.37 30.86 25.66
C ARG A 38 -50.87 29.49 25.17
N VAL A 39 -51.76 28.51 25.03
CA VAL A 39 -51.38 27.17 24.52
C VAL A 39 -51.04 27.23 23.04
N ASN A 40 -51.83 27.93 22.23
CA ASN A 40 -51.58 28.11 20.79
C ASN A 40 -50.25 28.83 20.55
N LYS A 41 -49.95 29.87 21.33
CA LYS A 41 -48.64 30.54 21.27
C LYS A 41 -47.49 29.58 21.57
N ARG A 42 -47.58 28.82 22.67
CA ARG A 42 -46.54 27.82 23.02
C ARG A 42 -46.37 26.75 21.95
N LEU A 43 -47.46 26.29 21.34
CA LEU A 43 -47.43 25.29 20.27
C LEU A 43 -46.76 25.86 19.02
N LYS A 44 -47.03 27.13 18.68
CA LYS A 44 -46.36 27.83 17.59
C LYS A 44 -44.87 27.98 17.86
N ASP A 45 -44.49 28.49 19.02
CA ASP A 45 -43.08 28.67 19.40
C ASP A 45 -42.32 27.32 19.36
N ALA A 46 -42.93 26.23 19.83
CA ALA A 46 -42.35 24.88 19.78
C ALA A 46 -42.22 24.34 18.35
N ARG A 47 -43.18 24.63 17.47
CA ARG A 47 -43.11 24.26 16.05
C ARG A 47 -42.00 25.03 15.33
N ASP A 48 -41.90 26.33 15.57
CA ASP A 48 -40.86 27.17 14.95
C ASP A 48 -39.45 26.73 15.39
N ASP A 49 -39.29 26.33 16.66
CA ASP A 49 -38.03 25.76 17.17
C ASP A 49 -37.73 24.39 16.54
N LEU A 50 -38.75 23.55 16.37
CA LEU A 50 -38.63 22.25 15.72
C LEU A 50 -38.19 22.37 14.26
N ASP A 51 -38.85 23.24 13.49
CA ASP A 51 -38.54 23.51 12.09
C ASP A 51 -37.09 24.02 11.98
N LYS A 52 -36.67 24.91 12.88
CA LYS A 52 -35.27 25.38 12.96
C LYS A 52 -34.27 24.24 13.25
N HIS A 53 -34.62 23.28 14.10
CA HIS A 53 -33.77 22.13 14.39
C HIS A 53 -33.67 21.16 13.20
N LEU A 54 -34.76 21.00 12.45
CA LEU A 54 -34.81 20.19 11.24
C LEU A 54 -33.97 20.82 10.13
N ASP A 55 -34.11 22.12 9.87
CA ASP A 55 -33.33 22.85 8.87
C ASP A 55 -31.83 22.76 9.14
N LYS A 56 -31.43 22.89 10.41
CA LYS A 56 -30.03 22.70 10.82
C LYS A 56 -29.55 21.27 10.54
N ALA A 57 -30.32 20.26 10.90
CA ALA A 57 -29.93 18.86 10.67
C ALA A 57 -29.80 18.55 9.17
N GLN A 58 -30.69 19.10 8.33
CA GLN A 58 -30.62 18.96 6.87
C GLN A 58 -29.40 19.68 6.28
N THR A 59 -29.08 20.87 6.80
CA THR A 59 -27.89 21.63 6.37
C THR A 59 -26.61 20.86 6.68
N GLU A 60 -26.49 20.29 7.88
CA GLU A 60 -25.34 19.46 8.26
C GLU A 60 -25.27 18.17 7.45
N GLU A 61 -26.39 17.49 7.23
CA GLU A 61 -26.46 16.30 6.37
C GLU A 61 -25.93 16.59 4.96
N LYS A 62 -26.39 17.70 4.35
CA LYS A 62 -25.90 18.14 3.04
C LYS A 62 -24.41 18.45 3.06
N ARG A 63 -23.93 19.16 4.09
CA ARG A 63 -22.49 19.47 4.25
C ARG A 63 -21.64 18.21 4.33
N LEU A 64 -22.10 17.18 5.04
CA LEU A 64 -21.40 15.89 5.14
C LEU A 64 -21.42 15.13 3.82
N GLN A 65 -22.55 15.14 3.09
CA GLN A 65 -22.63 14.57 1.75
C GLN A 65 -21.66 15.25 0.77
N ASP A 66 -21.59 16.58 0.78
CA ASP A 66 -20.67 17.35 -0.07
C ASP A 66 -19.21 17.01 0.28
N LYS A 67 -18.86 16.87 1.57
CA LYS A 67 -17.52 16.43 2.00
C LYS A 67 -17.17 15.02 1.54
N LEU A 68 -18.10 14.08 1.66
CA LEU A 68 -17.88 12.70 1.20
C LEU A 68 -17.65 12.66 -0.31
N HIS A 69 -18.47 13.42 -1.06
CA HIS A 69 -18.31 13.55 -2.50
C HIS A 69 -16.94 14.16 -2.87
N ASP A 70 -16.48 15.19 -2.16
CA ASP A 70 -15.15 15.79 -2.39
C ASP A 70 -14.01 14.78 -2.15
N ILE A 71 -14.08 13.98 -1.08
CA ILE A 71 -13.10 12.92 -0.81
C ILE A 71 -13.08 11.88 -1.93
N ASP A 72 -14.26 11.41 -2.35
CA ASP A 72 -14.38 10.41 -3.43
C ASP A 72 -13.92 10.97 -4.78
N GLU A 73 -14.20 12.24 -5.05
CA GLU A 73 -13.72 12.94 -6.24
C GLU A 73 -12.20 13.05 -6.21
N ARG A 74 -11.59 13.46 -5.09
CA ARG A 74 -10.13 13.50 -4.93
C ARG A 74 -9.49 12.12 -5.11
N LYS A 75 -10.10 11.06 -4.57
CA LYS A 75 -9.64 9.68 -4.79
C LYS A 75 -9.70 9.27 -6.27
N ARG A 76 -10.78 9.63 -6.97
CA ARG A 76 -10.95 9.37 -8.41
C ARG A 76 -9.95 10.16 -9.25
N GLN A 77 -9.75 11.44 -8.95
CA GLN A 77 -8.74 12.27 -9.62
C GLN A 77 -7.32 11.73 -9.41
N CYS A 78 -7.01 11.29 -8.19
CA CYS A 78 -5.74 10.65 -7.90
C CYS A 78 -5.56 9.36 -8.70
N ALA A 79 -6.59 8.50 -8.76
CA ALA A 79 -6.55 7.29 -9.58
C ALA A 79 -6.42 7.58 -11.08
N ALA A 80 -7.05 8.65 -11.58
CA ALA A 80 -6.92 9.06 -12.98
C ALA A 80 -5.52 9.62 -13.30
N ALA A 81 -4.89 10.33 -12.35
CA ALA A 81 -3.58 10.92 -12.53
C ALA A 81 -2.43 9.90 -12.35
N ASN A 82 -2.58 8.96 -11.41
CA ASN A 82 -1.47 8.13 -10.92
C ASN A 82 -1.74 6.62 -11.02
N GLY A 83 -2.94 6.21 -11.42
CA GLY A 83 -3.40 4.84 -11.33
C GLY A 83 -3.65 4.18 -12.69
N ASP A 84 -4.32 3.05 -12.63
CA ASP A 84 -4.93 2.38 -13.78
C ASP A 84 -6.43 2.20 -13.49
N VAL A 85 -7.27 2.73 -14.38
CA VAL A 85 -8.73 2.67 -14.26
C VAL A 85 -9.32 1.30 -14.61
N ASN A 86 -8.52 0.40 -15.19
CA ASN A 86 -8.95 -0.93 -15.63
C ASN A 86 -8.59 -2.05 -14.65
N VAL A 87 -8.12 -1.73 -13.44
CA VAL A 87 -7.75 -2.74 -12.45
C VAL A 87 -8.96 -3.56 -11.99
N SER A 88 -8.73 -4.85 -11.80
CA SER A 88 -9.72 -5.81 -11.30
C SER A 88 -9.21 -6.54 -10.05
N ASP A 89 -10.11 -6.91 -9.16
CA ASP A 89 -9.78 -7.73 -7.98
C ASP A 89 -9.25 -9.12 -8.37
N ASP A 90 -9.57 -9.60 -9.59
CA ASP A 90 -9.07 -10.86 -10.13
C ASP A 90 -7.67 -10.76 -10.77
N ASP A 91 -7.11 -9.56 -10.90
CA ASP A 91 -5.76 -9.37 -11.46
C ASP A 91 -4.73 -10.11 -10.61
N VAL A 92 -3.83 -10.85 -11.29
CA VAL A 92 -2.67 -11.45 -10.63
C VAL A 92 -1.53 -10.45 -10.68
N ILE A 93 -1.09 -10.02 -9.51
CA ILE A 93 0.01 -9.07 -9.34
C ILE A 93 1.28 -9.84 -8.97
N GLU A 94 2.34 -9.61 -9.72
CA GLU A 94 3.68 -10.08 -9.38
C GLU A 94 4.46 -9.00 -8.61
N ILE A 95 4.95 -9.39 -7.43
CA ILE A 95 5.66 -8.52 -6.50
C ILE A 95 7.07 -9.08 -6.29
N ASN A 96 8.08 -8.28 -6.54
CA ASN A 96 9.44 -8.54 -6.11
C ASN A 96 9.63 -8.01 -4.68
N ALA A 97 9.43 -8.89 -3.69
CA ALA A 97 9.64 -8.57 -2.29
C ALA A 97 11.09 -8.86 -1.91
N GLY A 98 11.96 -7.87 -2.05
CA GLY A 98 13.36 -7.95 -1.62
C GLY A 98 14.20 -9.04 -2.32
N GLY A 99 13.84 -9.42 -3.54
CA GLY A 99 14.50 -10.44 -4.37
C GLY A 99 13.69 -11.72 -4.57
N LYS A 100 12.59 -11.91 -3.82
CA LYS A 100 11.67 -13.05 -3.99
C LYS A 100 10.44 -12.61 -4.76
N ILE A 101 10.09 -13.33 -5.82
CA ILE A 101 8.87 -13.08 -6.58
C ILE A 101 7.69 -13.75 -5.87
N ILE A 102 6.66 -12.96 -5.59
CA ILE A 102 5.43 -13.37 -4.93
C ILE A 102 4.28 -12.93 -5.82
N ALA A 103 3.46 -13.90 -6.25
CA ALA A 103 2.25 -13.64 -7.02
C ALA A 103 1.02 -13.75 -6.12
N ALA A 104 0.11 -12.79 -6.20
CA ALA A 104 -1.15 -12.81 -5.47
C ALA A 104 -2.25 -12.09 -6.25
N ARG A 105 -3.52 -12.42 -5.99
CA ARG A 105 -4.64 -11.66 -6.55
C ARG A 105 -4.74 -10.30 -5.90
N ARG A 106 -5.06 -9.27 -6.68
CA ARG A 106 -5.30 -7.90 -6.18
C ARG A 106 -6.34 -7.89 -5.07
N GLY A 107 -7.46 -8.59 -5.23
CA GLY A 107 -8.51 -8.69 -4.23
C GLY A 107 -8.05 -9.28 -2.89
N VAL A 108 -7.02 -10.15 -2.89
CA VAL A 108 -6.42 -10.67 -1.65
C VAL A 108 -5.58 -9.60 -0.96
N LEU A 109 -4.76 -8.87 -1.71
CA LEU A 109 -3.91 -7.79 -1.17
C LEU A 109 -4.75 -6.59 -0.68
N CYS A 110 -5.92 -6.38 -1.30
CA CYS A 110 -6.88 -5.33 -0.97
C CYS A 110 -8.00 -5.81 -0.03
N LYS A 111 -7.86 -7.00 0.58
CA LYS A 111 -8.88 -7.58 1.46
C LYS A 111 -9.14 -6.74 2.71
N LEU A 112 -8.10 -6.12 3.27
CA LEU A 112 -8.19 -5.28 4.47
C LEU A 112 -8.30 -3.81 4.09
N LYS A 113 -9.52 -3.28 4.13
CA LYS A 113 -9.82 -1.89 3.75
C LYS A 113 -9.15 -0.88 4.69
N GLY A 114 -8.72 0.26 4.14
CA GLY A 114 -8.06 1.34 4.88
C GLY A 114 -6.63 1.02 5.35
N THR A 115 -6.04 -0.08 4.87
CA THR A 115 -4.65 -0.43 5.18
C THR A 115 -3.70 0.16 4.15
N LYS A 116 -2.43 0.34 4.54
CA LYS A 116 -1.37 0.77 3.62
C LYS A 116 -1.10 -0.29 2.54
N LEU A 117 -1.34 -1.57 2.85
CA LEU A 117 -1.28 -2.64 1.87
C LEU A 117 -2.37 -2.49 0.80
N GLU A 118 -3.61 -2.20 1.21
CA GLU A 118 -4.68 -1.91 0.25
C GLU A 118 -4.30 -0.71 -0.61
N ALA A 119 -3.81 0.37 -0.02
CA ALA A 119 -3.39 1.55 -0.77
C ALA A 119 -2.41 1.20 -1.90
N LEU A 120 -1.35 0.44 -1.59
CA LEU A 120 -0.35 0.00 -2.57
C LEU A 120 -0.95 -0.78 -3.74
N PHE A 121 -1.95 -1.63 -3.49
CA PHE A 121 -2.48 -2.54 -4.52
C PHE A 121 -3.88 -2.19 -5.03
N SER A 122 -4.47 -1.08 -4.58
CA SER A 122 -5.79 -0.61 -5.01
C SER A 122 -5.86 -0.19 -6.47
N GLY A 123 -4.71 -0.06 -7.15
CA GLY A 123 -4.59 0.46 -8.50
C GLY A 123 -4.60 1.99 -8.61
N ARG A 124 -4.89 2.71 -7.51
CA ARG A 124 -4.89 4.19 -7.50
C ARG A 124 -3.51 4.81 -7.72
N TRP A 125 -2.46 4.08 -7.36
CA TRP A 125 -1.08 4.56 -7.36
C TRP A 125 -0.18 3.78 -8.31
N GLU A 126 -0.76 2.99 -9.22
CA GLU A 126 -0.08 1.99 -10.07
C GLU A 126 1.10 2.54 -10.88
N GLN A 127 1.06 3.82 -11.28
CA GLN A 127 2.12 4.52 -12.02
C GLN A 127 3.22 5.09 -11.10
N LYS A 128 2.90 5.36 -9.83
CA LYS A 128 3.89 5.81 -8.84
C LYS A 128 4.70 4.66 -8.26
N LEU A 129 4.19 3.42 -8.30
CA LEU A 129 4.87 2.26 -7.73
C LEU A 129 6.20 1.97 -8.43
N GLN A 130 7.26 1.80 -7.64
CA GLN A 130 8.53 1.33 -8.15
C GLN A 130 8.38 -0.08 -8.73
N ARG A 131 9.01 -0.28 -9.89
CA ARG A 131 9.04 -1.57 -10.59
C ARG A 131 10.47 -2.01 -10.80
N ASP A 132 10.71 -3.31 -10.67
CA ASP A 132 11.98 -3.88 -11.08
C ASP A 132 12.10 -3.91 -12.61
N ASN A 133 13.27 -4.33 -13.10
CA ASN A 133 13.57 -4.38 -14.53
C ASN A 133 12.70 -5.37 -15.32
N SER A 134 11.92 -6.22 -14.65
CA SER A 134 10.91 -7.09 -15.27
C SER A 134 9.51 -6.49 -15.24
N GLY A 135 9.35 -5.23 -14.79
CA GLY A 135 8.06 -4.55 -14.68
C GLY A 135 7.22 -4.97 -13.47
N ARG A 136 7.77 -5.75 -12.53
CA ARG A 136 7.06 -6.22 -11.34
C ARG A 136 7.14 -5.18 -10.24
N ILE A 137 6.08 -5.04 -9.44
CA ILE A 137 6.07 -4.09 -8.32
C ILE A 137 7.18 -4.50 -7.35
N PHE A 138 8.06 -3.56 -7.00
CA PHE A 138 9.18 -3.82 -6.11
C PHE A 138 8.91 -3.29 -4.71
N LEU A 139 9.13 -4.14 -3.70
CA LEU A 139 9.05 -3.78 -2.29
C LEU A 139 10.39 -4.12 -1.61
N ASP A 140 11.06 -3.11 -1.04
CA ASP A 140 12.34 -3.31 -0.32
C ASP A 140 12.11 -3.81 1.11
N VAL A 141 11.59 -5.03 1.21
CA VAL A 141 11.19 -5.67 2.47
C VAL A 141 11.77 -7.08 2.57
N ASN A 142 11.79 -7.62 3.79
CA ASN A 142 12.14 -9.03 3.99
C ASN A 142 11.10 -9.95 3.31
N PRO A 143 11.50 -10.85 2.39
CA PRO A 143 10.58 -11.70 1.63
C PRO A 143 9.80 -12.71 2.47
N LYS A 144 10.40 -13.22 3.56
CA LYS A 144 9.78 -14.27 4.39
C LYS A 144 8.64 -13.70 5.22
N ALA A 145 8.85 -12.53 5.82
CA ALA A 145 7.80 -11.82 6.55
C ALA A 145 6.66 -11.39 5.61
N PHE A 146 6.99 -10.84 4.43
CA PHE A 146 5.95 -10.40 3.48
C PHE A 146 5.15 -11.58 2.93
N GLN A 147 5.80 -12.70 2.60
CA GLN A 147 5.10 -13.93 2.22
C GLN A 147 4.12 -14.38 3.29
N ALA A 148 4.53 -14.37 4.58
CA ALA A 148 3.63 -14.78 5.67
C ALA A 148 2.38 -13.89 5.75
N ILE A 149 2.50 -12.59 5.46
CA ILE A 149 1.36 -11.66 5.38
C ILE A 149 0.44 -12.06 4.22
N VAL A 150 1.00 -12.31 3.03
CA VAL A 150 0.21 -12.72 1.85
C VAL A 150 -0.48 -14.06 2.07
N ASP A 151 0.21 -15.06 2.63
CA ASP A 151 -0.36 -16.37 2.95
C ASP A 151 -1.50 -16.24 3.95
N TRP A 152 -1.34 -15.38 4.95
CA TRP A 152 -2.38 -15.05 5.91
C TRP A 152 -3.61 -14.41 5.25
N LEU A 153 -3.41 -13.43 4.35
CA LEU A 153 -4.51 -12.80 3.59
C LEU A 153 -5.24 -13.80 2.68
N ASN A 154 -4.51 -14.73 2.06
CA ASN A 154 -5.10 -15.81 1.27
C ASN A 154 -6.02 -16.69 2.13
N VAL A 155 -5.59 -17.05 3.35
CA VAL A 155 -6.45 -17.78 4.30
C VAL A 155 -7.67 -16.95 4.68
N LEU A 156 -7.50 -15.65 4.97
CA LEU A 156 -8.62 -14.76 5.26
C LEU A 156 -9.63 -14.65 4.11
N ALA A 157 -9.17 -14.74 2.85
CA ALA A 157 -10.05 -14.66 1.69
C ALA A 157 -10.99 -15.88 1.56
N ILE A 158 -10.62 -17.04 2.13
CA ILE A 158 -11.38 -18.30 2.03
C ILE A 158 -12.02 -18.77 3.35
N SER A 159 -11.66 -18.19 4.49
CA SER A 159 -12.18 -18.57 5.82
C SER A 159 -13.46 -17.84 6.21
N THR A 160 -14.23 -18.41 7.14
CA THR A 160 -15.41 -17.79 7.79
C THR A 160 -15.02 -16.87 8.96
N GLU A 161 -15.87 -15.88 9.25
CA GLU A 161 -15.72 -14.82 10.27
C GLU A 161 -15.17 -15.28 11.66
N GLU A 162 -15.59 -16.44 12.15
CA GLU A 162 -15.20 -16.94 13.48
C GLU A 162 -13.78 -17.55 13.53
N GLU A 163 -13.22 -17.97 12.40
CA GLU A 163 -11.85 -18.54 12.33
C GLU A 163 -10.77 -17.46 12.15
N HIS A 164 -11.16 -16.25 11.72
CA HIS A 164 -10.25 -15.14 11.39
C HIS A 164 -9.43 -14.64 12.58
N LYS A 165 -9.97 -14.73 13.81
CA LYS A 165 -9.29 -14.28 15.03
C LYS A 165 -8.08 -15.14 15.44
N LYS A 166 -7.97 -16.38 14.95
CA LYS A 166 -7.03 -17.37 15.52
C LYS A 166 -5.70 -17.52 14.80
N ARG A 167 -5.50 -16.91 13.64
CA ARG A 167 -4.29 -17.18 12.82
C ARG A 167 -3.62 -15.87 12.44
N MET A 168 -2.82 -15.32 13.34
CA MET A 168 -1.83 -14.31 12.96
C MET A 168 -0.82 -14.93 11.99
N PRO A 169 -0.24 -14.15 11.05
CA PRO A 169 0.91 -14.64 10.31
C PRO A 169 2.02 -15.02 11.29
N THR A 170 2.72 -16.11 11.01
CA THR A 170 3.83 -16.59 11.82
C THR A 170 5.05 -16.83 10.96
N VAL A 171 6.21 -16.47 11.48
CA VAL A 171 7.51 -16.79 10.91
C VAL A 171 8.37 -17.45 11.99
N ASN A 172 9.54 -17.96 11.61
CA ASN A 172 10.49 -18.46 12.60
C ASN A 172 10.90 -17.36 13.60
N GLU A 173 11.38 -17.78 14.77
CA GLU A 173 11.70 -16.88 15.88
C GLU A 173 12.64 -15.74 15.47
N GLU A 174 13.66 -16.04 14.66
CA GLU A 174 14.62 -15.04 14.19
C GLU A 174 14.00 -13.91 13.35
N ASN A 175 12.91 -14.18 12.62
CA ASN A 175 12.26 -13.19 11.75
C ASN A 175 11.01 -12.57 12.37
N ASN A 176 10.63 -12.95 13.59
CA ASN A 176 9.41 -12.47 14.23
C ASN A 176 9.40 -10.93 14.37
N HIS A 177 10.53 -10.34 14.73
CA HIS A 177 10.68 -8.87 14.77
C HIS A 177 10.46 -8.22 13.40
N LEU A 178 10.94 -8.83 12.30
CA LEU A 178 10.72 -8.35 10.94
C LEU A 178 9.24 -8.40 10.57
N LEU A 179 8.56 -9.50 10.93
CA LEU A 179 7.12 -9.63 10.71
C LEU A 179 6.34 -8.59 11.50
N LYS A 180 6.66 -8.35 12.78
CA LYS A 180 6.03 -7.31 13.60
C LYS A 180 6.14 -5.94 12.92
N HIS A 181 7.33 -5.57 12.45
CA HIS A 181 7.54 -4.29 11.76
C HIS A 181 6.79 -4.21 10.43
N GLN A 182 6.80 -5.26 9.61
CA GLN A 182 6.05 -5.26 8.34
C GLN A 182 4.54 -5.25 8.57
N MET A 183 4.04 -5.90 9.62
CA MET A 183 2.64 -5.84 10.00
C MET A 183 2.24 -4.42 10.42
N ALA A 184 3.04 -3.79 11.27
CA ALA A 184 2.84 -2.39 11.64
C ALA A 184 2.91 -1.45 10.43
N LEU A 185 3.81 -1.73 9.47
CA LEU A 185 4.01 -0.95 8.26
C LEU A 185 2.83 -1.07 7.29
N PHE A 186 2.36 -2.28 6.98
CA PHE A 186 1.40 -2.52 5.92
C PHE A 186 -0.05 -2.59 6.40
N VAL A 187 -0.30 -3.16 7.58
CA VAL A 187 -1.66 -3.36 8.11
C VAL A 187 -1.99 -2.37 9.22
N GLY A 188 -0.98 -1.91 9.98
CA GLY A 188 -1.11 -0.91 11.03
C GLY A 188 -0.89 -1.45 12.44
N GLY A 189 -0.52 -0.56 13.37
CA GLY A 189 -0.13 -0.92 14.75
C GLY A 189 -1.26 -1.42 15.64
N ASP A 190 -2.50 -0.97 15.42
CA ASP A 190 -3.68 -1.39 16.20
C ASP A 190 -4.42 -2.53 15.49
N PHE A 191 -3.67 -3.58 15.21
CA PHE A 191 -4.14 -4.74 14.45
C PHE A 191 -5.40 -5.37 15.06
N GLU A 192 -5.57 -5.38 16.39
CA GLU A 192 -6.74 -5.96 17.06
C GLU A 192 -8.02 -5.11 16.93
N THR A 193 -7.92 -3.78 16.86
CA THR A 193 -9.11 -2.89 16.81
C THR A 193 -9.53 -2.57 15.38
N LYS A 194 -8.58 -2.38 14.45
CA LYS A 194 -8.90 -2.06 13.05
C LYS A 194 -9.39 -3.25 12.25
N THR A 195 -8.83 -4.45 12.46
CA THR A 195 -9.23 -5.65 11.73
C THR A 195 -10.69 -6.03 12.00
N MET A 196 -11.18 -5.76 13.21
CA MET A 196 -12.60 -5.96 13.55
C MET A 196 -13.49 -4.92 12.83
N ASN A 197 -13.12 -3.65 12.77
CA ASN A 197 -13.92 -2.66 12.05
C ASN A 197 -13.89 -2.83 10.52
N CYS A 198 -12.78 -3.33 9.96
CA CYS A 198 -12.62 -3.52 8.51
C CYS A 198 -13.20 -4.84 7.98
N LEU A 199 -13.15 -5.94 8.75
CA LEU A 199 -13.71 -7.22 8.32
C LEU A 199 -15.22 -7.31 8.53
N PHE A 200 -15.73 -6.71 9.61
CA PHE A 200 -17.17 -6.72 9.94
C PHE A 200 -17.84 -5.43 9.51
N GLY A 201 -17.47 -4.92 8.33
CA GLY A 201 -17.81 -3.59 7.82
C GLY A 201 -19.16 -3.15 8.37
N SER A 202 -19.16 -2.03 9.09
CA SER A 202 -20.41 -1.41 9.54
C SER A 202 -21.36 -1.41 8.36
N ASN A 203 -22.39 -2.26 8.42
CA ASN A 203 -23.51 -2.27 7.50
C ASN A 203 -24.32 -0.99 7.75
N ASN A 204 -23.68 0.15 7.48
CA ASN A 204 -24.35 1.37 7.12
C ASN A 204 -24.26 1.45 5.60
N GLY A 205 -24.83 0.42 4.94
CA GLY A 205 -25.43 0.68 3.65
C GLY A 205 -26.31 1.91 3.82
N LEU A 206 -26.21 2.86 2.89
CA LEU A 206 -27.14 3.97 2.80
C LEU A 206 -28.55 3.46 3.13
N PRO A 207 -29.35 4.17 3.93
CA PRO A 207 -30.76 3.82 4.02
C PRO A 207 -31.32 3.94 2.61
N ASN A 208 -31.59 2.78 2.03
CA ASN A 208 -32.30 2.62 0.78
C ASN A 208 -33.69 3.20 1.05
N THR A 209 -33.90 4.47 0.72
CA THR A 209 -35.20 5.14 0.80
C THR A 209 -36.05 4.69 -0.38
N ALA A 210 -36.35 3.39 -0.40
CA ALA A 210 -37.33 2.79 -1.30
C ALA A 210 -38.23 1.87 -0.47
N ASN A 211 -39.42 2.39 -0.18
CA ASN A 211 -40.69 1.68 -0.03
C ASN A 211 -40.70 0.35 0.72
N ASN A 212 -41.24 0.36 1.94
CA ASN A 212 -42.18 -0.69 2.33
C ASN A 212 -43.24 -0.17 3.32
N SER A 213 -44.35 0.26 2.74
CA SER A 213 -45.67 0.18 3.34
C SER A 213 -46.04 -1.29 3.52
N ALA A 214 -45.93 -1.82 4.74
CA ALA A 214 -46.49 -3.12 5.10
C ALA A 214 -47.22 -3.03 6.44
N SER A 215 -48.52 -2.81 6.31
CA SER A 215 -49.61 -3.03 7.24
C SER A 215 -49.34 -4.09 8.31
N LYS A 216 -49.43 -3.70 9.58
CA LYS A 216 -49.88 -4.59 10.66
C LYS A 216 -51.13 -4.01 11.29
N SER A 217 -52.25 -4.59 10.88
CA SER A 217 -53.57 -4.47 11.50
C SER A 217 -53.52 -5.00 12.94
N GLY A 218 -53.46 -4.10 13.91
CA GLY A 218 -53.73 -4.38 15.32
C GLY A 218 -55.08 -3.77 15.69
N GLY A 219 -56.04 -4.61 16.06
CA GLY A 219 -57.43 -4.24 16.34
C GLY A 219 -57.57 -3.14 17.40
N PHE A 220 -58.34 -2.11 17.05
CA PHE A 220 -58.66 -0.98 17.92
C PHE A 220 -60.01 -1.23 18.59
N THR A 221 -60.00 -1.68 19.84
CA THR A 221 -61.19 -1.76 20.69
C THR A 221 -61.52 -0.37 21.25
N PHE A 222 -62.71 0.14 20.94
CA PHE A 222 -63.26 1.37 21.51
C PHE A 222 -63.73 1.11 22.95
N GLY A 223 -62.97 1.60 23.93
CA GLY A 223 -63.35 1.63 25.35
C GLY A 223 -63.15 3.05 25.89
N GLY A 224 -64.20 3.60 26.50
CA GLY A 224 -64.37 5.03 26.74
C GLY A 224 -63.41 5.70 27.75
N GLY A 225 -63.20 6.99 27.51
CA GLY A 225 -63.22 8.02 28.56
C GLY A 225 -61.94 8.24 29.38
N LYS A 226 -60.96 8.96 28.81
CA LYS A 226 -60.14 9.99 29.49
C LYS A 226 -59.65 11.04 28.45
N PRO A 227 -59.45 12.32 28.82
CA PRO A 227 -58.95 13.35 27.92
C PRO A 227 -57.54 12.98 27.44
N ARG A 228 -57.34 13.06 26.12
CA ARG A 228 -56.16 12.57 25.39
C ARG A 228 -54.87 13.29 25.82
N GLU A 229 -53.94 12.53 26.41
CA GLU A 229 -52.51 12.86 26.55
C GLU A 229 -51.71 12.69 25.23
N GLY A 230 -52.38 12.45 24.10
CA GLY A 230 -51.74 12.09 22.82
C GLY A 230 -50.81 13.17 22.24
N GLY A 231 -51.05 14.46 22.52
CA GLY A 231 -50.21 15.55 22.03
C GLY A 231 -48.82 15.59 22.66
N SER A 232 -48.71 15.28 23.96
CA SER A 232 -47.42 15.30 24.66
C SER A 232 -46.51 14.13 24.23
N ARG A 233 -47.12 12.99 23.88
CA ARG A 233 -46.39 11.81 23.41
C ARG A 233 -45.78 12.02 22.03
N MET A 234 -46.55 12.57 21.08
CA MET A 234 -46.07 12.84 19.72
C MET A 234 -44.90 13.84 19.71
N VAL A 235 -44.99 14.91 20.50
CA VAL A 235 -43.89 15.89 20.63
C VAL A 235 -42.63 15.25 21.22
N ALA A 236 -42.78 14.39 22.23
CA ALA A 236 -41.65 13.68 22.81
C ALA A 236 -40.99 12.70 21.82
N GLU A 237 -41.77 11.98 21.03
CA GLU A 237 -41.29 11.08 19.97
C GLU A 237 -40.50 11.85 18.89
N ILE A 238 -40.99 13.01 18.47
CA ILE A 238 -40.31 13.88 17.50
C ILE A 238 -38.98 14.41 18.05
N ILE A 239 -38.98 14.90 19.30
CA ILE A 239 -37.75 15.39 19.95
C ILE A 239 -36.73 14.24 20.08
N GLY A 240 -37.19 13.02 20.40
CA GLY A 240 -36.38 11.83 20.42
C GLY A 240 -35.72 11.54 19.07
N ALA A 241 -36.52 11.49 18.00
CA ALA A 241 -36.03 11.24 16.65
C ALA A 241 -35.01 12.28 16.16
N ILE A 242 -35.20 13.56 16.51
CA ILE A 242 -34.22 14.60 16.19
C ILE A 242 -32.91 14.40 16.94
N LYS A 243 -32.97 14.08 18.24
CA LYS A 243 -31.76 13.80 19.02
C LYS A 243 -30.99 12.61 18.47
N GLU A 244 -31.70 11.55 18.08
CA GLU A 244 -31.12 10.37 17.43
C GLU A 244 -30.45 10.75 16.11
N LYS A 245 -31.13 11.50 15.23
CA LYS A 245 -30.55 11.99 13.96
C LYS A 245 -29.30 12.85 14.19
N TRP A 246 -29.28 13.70 15.21
CA TRP A 246 -28.08 14.47 15.57
C TRP A 246 -26.94 13.60 16.09
N GLY A 247 -27.25 12.52 16.80
CA GLY A 247 -26.27 11.51 17.20
C GLY A 247 -25.62 10.87 15.98
N THR A 248 -26.43 10.36 15.04
CA THR A 248 -25.93 9.72 13.82
C THR A 248 -25.14 10.69 12.93
N LEU A 249 -25.54 11.96 12.83
CA LEU A 249 -24.79 12.96 12.07
C LEU A 249 -23.40 13.24 12.67
N LYS A 250 -23.28 13.24 14.00
CA LYS A 250 -21.97 13.40 14.67
C LYS A 250 -21.06 12.20 14.47
N GLU A 251 -21.61 11.00 14.51
CA GLU A 251 -20.87 9.77 14.22
C GLU A 251 -20.38 9.77 12.76
N LEU A 252 -21.26 10.09 11.80
CA LEU A 252 -20.89 10.22 10.39
C LEU A 252 -19.83 11.31 10.15
N GLU A 253 -19.92 12.44 10.86
CA GLU A 253 -18.91 13.48 10.77
C GLU A 253 -17.53 12.98 11.24
N ALA A 254 -17.48 12.25 12.35
CA ALA A 254 -16.25 11.65 12.85
C ALA A 254 -15.68 10.61 11.86
N ASP A 255 -16.54 9.79 11.26
CA ASP A 255 -16.15 8.79 10.25
C ASP A 255 -15.59 9.47 8.99
N ILE A 256 -16.24 10.53 8.49
CA ILE A 256 -15.77 11.30 7.33
C ILE A 256 -14.43 11.97 7.63
N SER A 257 -14.27 12.59 8.80
CA SER A 257 -12.99 13.18 9.21
C SER A 257 -11.89 12.12 9.34
N SER A 258 -12.21 10.93 9.86
CA SER A 258 -11.25 9.83 9.92
C SER A 258 -10.86 9.33 8.52
N LEU A 259 -11.82 9.25 7.59
CA LEU A 259 -11.57 8.87 6.20
C LEU A 259 -10.67 9.89 5.51
N GLU A 260 -10.93 11.18 5.69
CA GLU A 260 -10.12 12.26 5.14
C GLU A 260 -8.66 12.19 5.66
N GLU A 261 -8.50 12.06 6.98
CA GLU A 261 -7.17 11.91 7.60
C GLU A 261 -6.46 10.63 7.12
N SER A 262 -7.19 9.53 6.96
CA SER A 262 -6.64 8.27 6.45
C SER A 262 -6.12 8.41 5.03
N PHE A 263 -6.82 9.16 4.17
CA PHE A 263 -6.42 9.38 2.78
C PHE A 263 -5.20 10.31 2.68
N LEU A 264 -5.12 11.34 3.53
CA LEU A 264 -3.91 12.18 3.66
C LEU A 264 -2.69 11.36 4.12
N LYS A 265 -2.88 10.47 5.11
CA LYS A 265 -1.81 9.57 5.58
C LYS A 265 -1.41 8.55 4.52
N GLU A 266 -2.36 8.10 3.69
CA GLU A 266 -2.11 7.22 2.55
C GLU A 266 -1.21 7.91 1.52
N GLU A 267 -1.55 9.12 1.09
CA GLU A 267 -0.76 9.89 0.12
C GLU A 267 0.68 10.13 0.62
N GLN A 268 0.84 10.60 1.85
CA GLN A 268 2.15 10.77 2.48
C GLN A 268 2.94 9.46 2.58
N PHE A 269 2.25 8.34 2.86
CA PHE A 269 2.87 7.03 2.90
C PHE A 269 3.38 6.62 1.51
N ILE A 270 2.57 6.76 0.45
CA ILE A 270 2.99 6.42 -0.91
C ILE A 270 4.17 7.28 -1.33
N GLU A 271 4.12 8.59 -1.09
CA GLU A 271 5.22 9.50 -1.40
C GLU A 271 6.51 9.15 -0.64
N THR A 272 6.42 8.78 0.64
CA THR A 272 7.62 8.48 1.44
C THR A 272 8.15 7.07 1.19
N PHE A 273 7.28 6.08 1.07
CA PHE A 273 7.64 4.67 0.91
C PHE A 273 8.11 4.36 -0.50
N VAL A 274 7.54 5.04 -1.49
CA VAL A 274 7.81 4.79 -2.91
C VAL A 274 8.66 5.90 -3.54
N GLY A 275 8.61 7.14 -3.04
CA GLY A 275 9.23 8.34 -3.66
C GLY A 275 10.75 8.44 -3.60
N GLY A 276 11.46 7.33 -3.61
CA GLY A 276 12.86 7.29 -4.04
C GLY A 276 12.94 7.19 -5.57
N GLY A 277 12.66 8.29 -6.29
CA GLY A 277 12.92 8.44 -7.73
C GLY A 277 12.03 7.64 -8.69
N GLU A 278 11.66 8.27 -9.81
CA GLU A 278 11.00 7.63 -10.97
C GLU A 278 11.90 6.59 -11.67
N GLU A 279 13.16 6.49 -11.28
CA GLU A 279 14.13 5.63 -11.96
C GLU A 279 14.22 4.24 -11.33
N THR A 280 14.02 3.21 -12.15
CA THR A 280 14.35 1.81 -11.81
C THR A 280 15.83 1.62 -11.48
N SER A 281 16.67 2.62 -11.78
CA SER A 281 18.11 2.69 -11.51
C SER A 281 18.47 2.57 -10.02
N ASP A 282 17.50 2.82 -9.14
CA ASP A 282 17.66 2.71 -7.69
C ASP A 282 17.50 1.29 -7.13
N ILE A 283 17.01 0.33 -7.93
CA ILE A 283 16.87 -1.07 -7.50
C ILE A 283 18.16 -1.82 -7.82
N VAL A 284 18.77 -2.37 -6.77
CA VAL A 284 20.01 -3.15 -6.82
C VAL A 284 19.68 -4.63 -6.63
N THR A 285 19.99 -5.44 -7.65
CA THR A 285 19.96 -6.91 -7.54
C THR A 285 21.34 -7.44 -7.14
N LEU A 286 21.39 -8.17 -6.04
CA LEU A 286 22.60 -8.79 -5.47
C LEU A 286 22.52 -10.31 -5.64
N ASN A 287 23.58 -10.92 -6.18
CA ASN A 287 23.77 -12.37 -6.12
C ASN A 287 24.74 -12.68 -4.98
N VAL A 288 24.18 -13.10 -3.84
CA VAL A 288 24.96 -13.49 -2.68
C VAL A 288 25.17 -14.99 -2.73
N SER A 289 26.34 -15.44 -3.19
CA SER A 289 26.70 -16.86 -3.34
C SER A 289 25.59 -17.76 -3.91
N GLY A 290 24.96 -17.34 -5.01
CA GLY A 290 23.87 -18.05 -5.68
C GLY A 290 22.45 -17.69 -5.20
N THR A 291 22.32 -16.89 -4.14
CA THR A 291 21.02 -16.41 -3.64
C THR A 291 20.77 -15.00 -4.14
N ILE A 292 19.69 -14.81 -4.90
CA ILE A 292 19.27 -13.49 -5.37
C ILE A 292 18.58 -12.73 -4.24
N MET A 293 19.01 -11.49 -4.03
CA MET A 293 18.39 -10.50 -3.16
C MET A 293 18.22 -9.22 -3.96
N ALA A 294 17.18 -8.45 -3.70
CA ALA A 294 17.00 -7.13 -4.30
C ALA A 294 16.72 -6.10 -3.22
N THR A 295 17.25 -4.90 -3.36
CA THR A 295 17.10 -3.82 -2.39
C THR A 295 17.22 -2.48 -3.09
N GLN A 296 16.87 -1.39 -2.42
CA GLN A 296 17.14 -0.07 -2.96
C GLN A 296 18.57 0.35 -2.63
N ARG A 297 19.21 1.10 -3.53
CA ARG A 297 20.54 1.68 -3.32
C ARG A 297 20.64 2.45 -2.00
N ALA A 298 19.65 3.28 -1.70
CA ALA A 298 19.60 4.05 -0.46
C ALA A 298 19.53 3.17 0.81
N THR A 299 19.13 1.89 0.70
CA THR A 299 19.20 0.92 1.82
C THR A 299 20.64 0.45 2.08
N LEU A 300 21.43 0.28 1.03
CA LEU A 300 22.85 -0.09 1.14
C LEU A 300 23.72 1.09 1.64
N GLN A 301 23.25 2.32 1.44
CA GLN A 301 23.94 3.55 1.83
C GLN A 301 23.56 4.11 3.22
N VAL A 302 22.64 3.46 3.95
CA VAL A 302 22.13 3.95 5.27
C VAL A 302 23.25 4.20 6.29
N ILE A 303 24.39 3.51 6.15
CA ILE A 303 25.57 3.70 6.99
C ILE A 303 26.68 4.25 6.08
N GLU A 304 26.79 5.57 6.05
CA GLU A 304 27.57 6.33 5.06
C GLU A 304 29.06 5.97 5.01
N ASP A 305 29.65 5.61 6.15
CA ASP A 305 31.08 5.25 6.27
C ASP A 305 31.36 3.76 6.00
N SER A 306 30.34 2.97 5.63
CA SER A 306 30.49 1.55 5.32
C SER A 306 31.11 1.31 3.93
N VAL A 307 31.75 0.15 3.77
CA VAL A 307 32.25 -0.33 2.47
C VAL A 307 31.09 -0.52 1.50
N LEU A 308 29.91 -0.94 1.99
CA LEU A 308 28.70 -1.02 1.17
C LEU A 308 28.30 0.35 0.64
N ALA A 309 28.19 1.37 1.49
CA ALA A 309 27.84 2.72 1.04
C ALA A 309 28.83 3.24 -0.02
N GLN A 310 30.13 3.00 0.17
CA GLN A 310 31.16 3.38 -0.80
C GLN A 310 31.10 2.60 -2.12
N GLN A 311 30.71 1.32 -2.08
CA GLN A 311 30.58 0.47 -3.28
C GLN A 311 29.40 0.92 -4.15
N PHE A 312 28.32 1.38 -3.52
CA PHE A 312 27.11 1.81 -4.21
C PHE A 312 26.99 3.35 -4.31
N ASP A 313 28.07 4.09 -4.08
CA ASP A 313 28.09 5.55 -4.25
C ASP A 313 27.91 5.94 -5.73
N ASN A 314 27.23 7.06 -5.98
CA ASN A 314 26.84 7.53 -7.31
C ASN A 314 28.02 7.71 -8.27
N THR A 315 29.18 8.07 -7.72
CA THR A 315 30.40 8.30 -8.49
C THR A 315 31.04 7.01 -9.02
N LYS A 316 30.80 5.86 -8.38
CA LYS A 316 31.43 4.57 -8.72
C LYS A 316 30.45 3.56 -9.31
N TRP A 317 29.19 3.63 -8.90
CA TRP A 317 28.15 2.72 -9.36
C TRP A 317 27.83 2.89 -10.85
N THR A 318 27.79 4.15 -11.31
CA THR A 318 27.58 4.50 -12.73
C THR A 318 28.71 3.99 -13.63
N GLU A 319 29.93 3.84 -13.12
CA GLU A 319 31.08 3.30 -13.87
C GLU A 319 31.08 1.76 -13.94
N GLN A 320 30.52 1.06 -12.96
CA GLN A 320 30.48 -0.42 -12.94
C GLN A 320 29.45 -0.99 -13.93
N SER A 321 28.40 -0.24 -14.24
CA SER A 321 27.53 -0.51 -15.38
C SER A 321 28.19 -0.01 -16.66
N ASN A 322 29.16 -0.77 -17.20
CA ASN A 322 29.66 -0.59 -18.57
C ASN A 322 28.59 -0.95 -19.63
N ARG A 323 27.33 -0.67 -19.31
CA ARG A 323 26.15 -0.91 -20.14
C ARG A 323 25.75 0.43 -20.71
N PRO A 324 25.62 0.53 -22.03
CA PRO A 324 25.12 1.76 -22.61
C PRO A 324 23.72 2.02 -22.04
N ASN A 325 23.54 3.17 -21.39
CA ASN A 325 22.22 3.60 -20.90
C ASN A 325 21.36 3.87 -22.14
N VAL A 326 20.63 2.84 -22.59
CA VAL A 326 19.85 2.92 -23.84
C VAL A 326 18.85 4.06 -23.77
N MET A 327 18.35 4.44 -22.59
CA MET A 327 17.42 5.56 -22.44
C MET A 327 18.02 6.91 -22.84
N GLU A 328 19.34 7.05 -22.77
CA GLU A 328 20.09 8.27 -23.11
C GLU A 328 20.61 8.27 -24.56
N TRP A 329 20.33 7.22 -25.33
CA TRP A 329 20.81 7.15 -26.71
C TRP A 329 20.24 8.28 -27.57
N THR A 330 21.16 8.94 -28.27
CA THR A 330 20.88 9.87 -29.35
C THR A 330 20.31 9.14 -30.57
N PRO A 331 19.61 9.83 -31.48
CA PRO A 331 19.11 9.22 -32.72
C PRO A 331 20.21 8.56 -33.56
N ASP A 332 21.43 9.12 -33.54
CA ASP A 332 22.59 8.55 -34.21
C ASP A 332 23.03 7.20 -33.61
N GLU A 333 23.04 7.10 -32.28
CA GLU A 333 23.36 5.85 -31.57
C GLU A 333 22.29 4.77 -31.80
N VAL A 334 21.01 5.16 -31.81
CA VAL A 334 19.89 4.28 -32.17
C VAL A 334 20.06 3.75 -33.59
N ALA A 335 20.37 4.62 -34.55
CA ALA A 335 20.56 4.24 -35.94
C ALA A 335 21.79 3.34 -36.14
N GLN A 336 22.89 3.62 -35.44
CA GLN A 336 24.07 2.78 -35.44
C GLN A 336 23.78 1.39 -34.87
N TRP A 337 22.96 1.30 -33.82
CA TRP A 337 22.49 0.01 -33.29
C TRP A 337 21.62 -0.73 -34.31
N VAL A 338 20.65 -0.07 -34.96
CA VAL A 338 19.79 -0.67 -35.99
C VAL A 338 20.63 -1.23 -37.14
N LYS A 339 21.65 -0.50 -37.59
CA LYS A 339 22.59 -0.93 -38.63
C LYS A 339 23.39 -2.17 -38.26
N GLY A 340 23.57 -2.44 -36.96
CA GLY A 340 24.24 -3.63 -36.44
C GLY A 340 23.37 -4.89 -36.37
N ILE A 341 22.07 -4.80 -36.66
CA ILE A 341 21.15 -5.94 -36.61
C ILE A 341 21.29 -6.76 -37.90
N ASN A 342 21.58 -8.06 -37.78
CA ASN A 342 21.69 -8.96 -38.92
C ASN A 342 20.40 -8.98 -39.75
N ASP A 343 20.56 -9.01 -41.08
CA ASP A 343 19.48 -9.08 -42.08
C ASP A 343 18.49 -7.90 -42.09
N VAL A 344 18.81 -6.80 -41.41
CA VAL A 344 18.10 -5.52 -41.52
C VAL A 344 18.80 -4.64 -42.59
N PRO A 345 18.07 -4.16 -43.61
CA PRO A 345 18.64 -3.26 -44.62
C PRO A 345 19.11 -1.93 -44.02
N GLU A 346 20.24 -1.41 -44.50
CA GLU A 346 20.86 -0.19 -43.95
C GLU A 346 19.96 1.04 -44.10
N GLU A 347 19.14 1.10 -45.15
CA GLU A 347 18.18 2.19 -45.40
C GLU A 347 17.16 2.33 -44.26
N VAL A 348 16.93 1.25 -43.51
CA VAL A 348 16.01 1.26 -42.37
C VAL A 348 16.57 2.05 -41.19
N SER A 349 17.89 2.06 -40.98
CA SER A 349 18.50 2.90 -39.92
C SER A 349 18.29 4.40 -40.18
N GLN A 350 18.24 4.82 -41.45
CA GLN A 350 18.00 6.21 -41.80
C GLN A 350 16.59 6.67 -41.38
N LEU A 351 15.59 5.77 -41.39
CA LEU A 351 14.25 6.07 -40.91
C LEU A 351 14.22 6.45 -39.43
N PHE A 352 15.09 5.83 -38.60
CA PHE A 352 15.17 6.16 -37.18
C PHE A 352 15.82 7.54 -36.95
N ILE A 353 16.79 7.93 -37.80
CA ILE A 353 17.38 9.28 -37.78
C ILE A 353 16.37 10.32 -38.25
N GLU A 354 15.71 10.08 -39.40
CA GLU A 354 14.75 11.01 -40.01
C GLU A 354 13.55 11.32 -39.12
N ASN A 355 13.16 10.36 -38.27
CA ASN A 355 12.08 10.52 -37.29
C ASN A 355 12.61 10.87 -35.89
N GLU A 356 13.90 11.18 -35.76
CA GLU A 356 14.56 11.59 -34.51
C GLU A 356 14.32 10.63 -33.33
N ILE A 357 14.23 9.32 -33.60
CA ILE A 357 13.92 8.32 -32.58
C ILE A 357 15.08 8.21 -31.60
N ARG A 358 14.84 8.62 -30.35
CA ARG A 358 15.78 8.47 -29.24
C ARG A 358 15.63 7.11 -28.58
N GLY A 359 16.57 6.78 -27.71
CA GLY A 359 16.59 5.50 -27.01
C GLY A 359 15.37 5.21 -26.13
N SER A 360 14.81 6.23 -25.47
CA SER A 360 13.54 6.10 -24.72
C SER A 360 12.34 5.79 -25.63
N GLU A 361 12.29 6.39 -26.82
CA GLU A 361 11.24 6.17 -27.82
C GLU A 361 11.43 4.82 -28.53
N LEU A 362 12.66 4.38 -28.73
CA LEU A 362 12.99 3.04 -29.24
C LEU A 362 12.36 1.94 -28.37
N PHE A 363 12.33 2.14 -27.05
CA PHE A 363 11.67 1.21 -26.14
C PHE A 363 10.14 1.31 -26.14
N ALA A 364 9.55 2.41 -26.60
CA ALA A 364 8.10 2.52 -26.78
C ALA A 364 7.61 1.89 -28.09
N LEU A 365 8.50 1.66 -29.07
CA LEU A 365 8.14 1.10 -30.37
C LEU A 365 7.67 -0.36 -30.27
N ASP A 366 6.46 -0.59 -30.76
CA ASP A 366 5.89 -1.91 -31.01
C ASP A 366 5.83 -2.19 -32.53
N LYS A 367 5.25 -3.33 -32.92
CA LYS A 367 5.14 -3.71 -34.33
C LYS A 367 4.33 -2.71 -35.16
N GLU A 368 3.38 -2.00 -34.54
CA GLU A 368 2.54 -1.02 -35.22
C GLU A 368 3.29 0.31 -35.35
N GLY A 369 4.03 0.72 -34.32
CA GLY A 369 4.96 1.85 -34.35
C GLY A 369 6.02 1.70 -35.44
N LEU A 370 6.60 0.51 -35.62
CA LEU A 370 7.55 0.23 -36.69
C LEU A 370 6.94 0.36 -38.10
N LYS A 371 5.66 -0.01 -38.27
CA LYS A 371 4.94 0.21 -39.53
C LYS A 371 4.71 1.70 -39.77
N MET A 372 4.33 2.45 -38.73
CA MET A 372 4.10 3.90 -38.80
C MET A 372 5.39 4.68 -39.12
N LEU A 373 6.55 4.18 -38.66
CA LEU A 373 7.88 4.66 -39.04
C LEU A 373 8.24 4.44 -40.52
N GLY A 374 7.42 3.69 -41.27
CA GLY A 374 7.62 3.45 -42.70
C GLY A 374 8.36 2.15 -43.03
N VAL A 375 8.59 1.26 -42.06
CA VAL A 375 9.16 -0.06 -42.34
C VAL A 375 8.11 -0.94 -43.04
N LYS A 376 8.30 -1.24 -44.33
CA LYS A 376 7.30 -1.93 -45.15
C LYS A 376 7.40 -3.46 -45.12
N ARG A 377 8.61 -4.00 -44.94
CA ARG A 377 8.85 -5.45 -45.04
C ARG A 377 8.51 -6.13 -43.72
N VAL A 378 7.54 -7.05 -43.76
CA VAL A 378 7.08 -7.82 -42.58
C VAL A 378 8.23 -8.54 -41.86
N GLY A 379 9.15 -9.14 -42.61
CA GLY A 379 10.34 -9.80 -42.03
C GLY A 379 11.23 -8.84 -41.25
N THR A 380 11.46 -7.63 -41.77
CA THR A 380 12.25 -6.59 -41.09
C THR A 380 11.55 -6.06 -39.84
N ILE A 381 10.23 -5.89 -39.87
CA ILE A 381 9.45 -5.51 -38.68
C ILE A 381 9.62 -6.56 -37.58
N CYS A 382 9.58 -7.86 -37.92
CA CYS A 382 9.76 -8.93 -36.94
C CYS A 382 11.18 -8.94 -36.37
N LEU A 383 12.21 -8.82 -37.23
CA LEU A 383 13.60 -8.76 -36.79
C LEU A 383 13.87 -7.56 -35.86
N LEU A 384 13.36 -6.37 -36.21
CA LEU A 384 13.48 -5.18 -35.36
C LEU A 384 12.71 -5.36 -34.05
N SER A 385 11.49 -5.89 -34.09
CA SER A 385 10.71 -6.17 -32.88
C SER A 385 11.45 -7.14 -31.96
N ASP A 386 12.02 -8.22 -32.50
CA ASP A 386 12.75 -9.21 -31.71
C ASP A 386 14.07 -8.64 -31.17
N ALA A 387 14.76 -7.82 -31.96
CA ALA A 387 15.99 -7.12 -31.56
C ALA A 387 15.71 -6.06 -30.48
N ILE A 388 14.64 -5.28 -30.60
CA ILE A 388 14.20 -4.32 -29.57
C ILE A 388 13.82 -5.08 -28.30
N CYS A 389 13.10 -6.21 -28.41
CA CYS A 389 12.82 -7.09 -27.26
C CYS A 389 14.10 -7.68 -26.65
N ALA A 390 15.10 -8.02 -27.45
CA ALA A 390 16.41 -8.44 -26.95
C ALA A 390 17.14 -7.29 -26.25
N LEU A 391 17.23 -6.11 -26.85
CA LEU A 391 17.86 -4.93 -26.28
C LEU A 391 17.19 -4.50 -24.98
N LYS A 392 15.86 -4.50 -24.92
CA LYS A 392 15.10 -4.31 -23.67
C LYS A 392 15.53 -5.32 -22.61
N ARG A 393 15.61 -6.61 -22.95
CA ARG A 393 16.11 -7.65 -22.04
C ARG A 393 17.57 -7.45 -21.65
N GLU A 394 18.41 -6.86 -22.50
CA GLU A 394 19.84 -6.63 -22.27
C GLU A 394 20.13 -5.38 -21.44
N ALA A 395 19.41 -4.29 -21.70
CA ALA A 395 19.37 -3.11 -20.85
C ALA A 395 18.83 -3.49 -19.46
N ASN A 396 17.77 -4.32 -19.42
CA ASN A 396 17.14 -4.82 -18.20
C ASN A 396 17.87 -6.03 -17.57
N LYS A 397 19.01 -6.46 -18.12
CA LYS A 397 19.67 -7.72 -17.74
C LYS A 397 20.41 -7.58 -16.42
N ASP A 398 19.83 -7.03 -15.36
CA ASP A 398 20.40 -6.73 -14.02
C ASP A 398 21.94 -6.72 -13.95
N ALA A 399 22.55 -5.57 -13.68
CA ALA A 399 23.93 -5.56 -13.18
C ALA A 399 23.93 -6.25 -11.81
N VAL A 400 23.97 -7.58 -11.82
CA VAL A 400 23.86 -8.39 -10.62
C VAL A 400 25.21 -8.28 -9.92
N THR A 401 25.24 -7.56 -8.81
CA THR A 401 26.46 -7.47 -8.00
C THR A 401 26.70 -8.81 -7.32
N LEU A 402 27.83 -9.45 -7.62
CA LEU A 402 28.23 -10.67 -6.94
C LEU A 402 28.77 -10.34 -5.54
N ILE A 403 28.26 -11.04 -4.54
CA ILE A 403 28.70 -10.96 -3.15
C ILE A 403 29.15 -12.37 -2.72
N GLU A 404 30.46 -12.54 -2.53
CA GLU A 404 31.10 -13.83 -2.19
C GLU A 404 31.09 -14.11 -0.67
N HIS A 405 29.93 -13.92 -0.04
CA HIS A 405 29.74 -14.19 1.39
C HIS A 405 28.50 -15.05 1.64
N SER A 406 28.37 -15.51 2.89
CA SER A 406 27.23 -16.31 3.33
C SER A 406 25.91 -15.57 3.08
N PRO A 407 24.97 -16.14 2.29
CA PRO A 407 23.66 -15.54 2.03
C PRO A 407 22.88 -15.31 3.32
N TYR A 408 23.03 -16.21 4.30
CA TYR A 408 22.38 -16.07 5.59
C TYR A 408 22.86 -14.82 6.34
N CYS A 409 24.19 -14.65 6.48
CA CYS A 409 24.75 -13.53 7.23
C CYS A 409 24.46 -12.20 6.53
N PHE A 410 24.67 -12.14 5.22
CA PHE A 410 24.41 -10.93 4.45
C PHE A 410 22.91 -10.59 4.46
N GLY A 411 22.02 -11.58 4.37
CA GLY A 411 20.57 -11.35 4.48
C GLY A 411 20.18 -10.70 5.80
N LYS A 412 20.78 -11.12 6.93
CA LYS A 412 20.53 -10.50 8.24
C LYS A 412 21.02 -9.05 8.34
N ILE A 413 22.15 -8.75 7.72
CA ILE A 413 22.64 -7.37 7.58
C ILE A 413 21.64 -6.56 6.76
N LEU A 414 21.26 -7.06 5.59
CA LEU A 414 20.37 -6.38 4.67
C LEU A 414 18.99 -6.10 5.30
N ASP A 415 18.43 -7.07 6.00
CA ASP A 415 17.16 -6.90 6.71
C ASP A 415 17.23 -5.81 7.80
N TYR A 416 18.36 -5.72 8.52
CA TYR A 416 18.57 -4.64 9.48
C TYR A 416 18.72 -3.28 8.80
N LEU A 417 19.44 -3.20 7.68
CA LEU A 417 19.55 -1.97 6.89
C LEU A 417 18.18 -1.50 6.38
N ARG A 418 17.33 -2.41 5.89
CA ARG A 418 15.94 -2.12 5.49
C ARG A 418 15.17 -1.48 6.64
N LEU A 419 15.17 -2.10 7.82
CA LEU A 419 14.49 -1.53 8.99
C LEU A 419 15.08 -0.19 9.42
N LYS A 420 16.41 -0.06 9.43
CA LYS A 420 17.11 1.18 9.79
C LYS A 420 16.75 2.33 8.84
N ARG A 421 16.64 2.03 7.55
CA ARG A 421 16.16 3.00 6.56
C ARG A 421 14.71 3.40 6.80
N LEU A 422 13.82 2.43 6.96
CA LEU A 422 12.40 2.71 7.20
C LEU A 422 12.20 3.57 8.46
N HIS A 423 13.03 3.35 9.49
CA HIS A 423 13.07 4.20 10.67
C HIS A 423 13.64 5.60 10.37
N SER A 424 14.70 5.74 9.57
CA SER A 424 15.27 7.05 9.25
C SER A 424 14.32 7.94 8.42
N ILE A 425 13.41 7.33 7.66
CA ILE A 425 12.35 8.05 6.91
C ILE A 425 11.02 8.12 7.68
N ASN A 426 11.02 7.86 8.99
CA ASN A 426 9.86 7.96 9.89
C ASN A 426 8.67 7.02 9.53
N LEU A 427 8.92 5.93 8.79
CA LEU A 427 7.90 4.92 8.53
C LEU A 427 7.79 3.85 9.63
N LEU A 428 8.82 3.75 10.49
CA LEU A 428 8.80 2.95 11.71
C LEU A 428 9.01 3.84 12.93
N ALA A 429 8.11 3.74 13.92
CA ALA A 429 8.20 4.51 15.16
C ALA A 429 9.22 3.94 16.16
N GLU A 430 9.34 2.60 16.22
CA GLU A 430 10.28 1.92 17.11
C GLU A 430 11.65 1.80 16.44
N LYS A 431 12.72 2.06 17.22
CA LYS A 431 14.10 1.81 16.77
C LYS A 431 14.27 0.31 16.45
N PRO A 432 14.85 -0.06 15.29
CA PRO A 432 15.06 -1.45 14.93
C PRO A 432 15.88 -2.21 15.96
N ALA A 433 15.44 -3.42 16.28
CA ALA A 433 16.23 -4.36 17.05
C ALA A 433 17.49 -4.77 16.26
N LEU A 434 18.55 -5.14 17.00
CA LEU A 434 19.74 -5.72 16.37
C LEU A 434 19.40 -7.06 15.71
N PRO A 435 20.14 -7.47 14.66
CA PRO A 435 19.90 -8.72 13.96
C PRO A 435 19.83 -9.92 14.90
N SER A 436 18.77 -10.72 14.79
CA SER A 436 18.66 -12.02 15.43
C SER A 436 19.18 -13.12 14.51
N PHE A 437 20.10 -13.93 15.00
CA PHE A 437 20.72 -15.03 14.27
C PHE A 437 21.14 -16.16 15.22
N SER A 438 21.35 -17.34 14.64
CA SER A 438 21.75 -18.53 15.37
C SER A 438 23.20 -18.45 15.87
N GLU A 439 23.44 -18.91 17.11
CA GLU A 439 24.73 -18.79 17.80
C GLU A 439 25.88 -19.50 17.08
N ASP A 440 25.60 -20.62 16.40
CA ASP A 440 26.57 -21.36 15.58
C ASP A 440 27.12 -20.54 14.40
N LYS A 441 26.38 -19.50 13.97
CA LYS A 441 26.77 -18.61 12.86
C LYS A 441 27.32 -17.26 13.33
N ARG A 442 27.46 -17.04 14.64
CA ARG A 442 27.92 -15.77 15.21
C ARG A 442 29.27 -15.32 14.66
N ALA A 443 30.28 -16.19 14.70
CA ALA A 443 31.63 -15.84 14.25
C ALA A 443 31.63 -15.44 12.75
N MET A 444 30.93 -16.20 11.92
CA MET A 444 30.78 -15.89 10.49
C MET A 444 30.04 -14.57 10.28
N PHE A 445 28.97 -14.30 11.04
CA PHE A 445 28.23 -13.05 10.97
C PHE A 445 29.10 -11.86 11.36
N GLU A 446 29.84 -11.93 12.48
CA GLU A 446 30.76 -10.88 12.93
C GLU A 446 31.86 -10.60 11.90
N THR A 447 32.41 -11.63 11.26
CA THR A 447 33.40 -11.46 10.17
C THR A 447 32.81 -10.69 9.00
N VAL A 448 31.62 -11.06 8.53
CA VAL A 448 30.97 -10.37 7.39
C VAL A 448 30.62 -8.93 7.75
N VAL A 449 30.12 -8.68 8.97
CA VAL A 449 29.83 -7.31 9.44
C VAL A 449 31.10 -6.47 9.50
N ARG A 450 32.19 -6.96 10.09
CA ARG A 450 33.45 -6.19 10.18
C ARG A 450 34.07 -5.91 8.82
N TYR A 451 33.86 -6.79 7.83
CA TYR A 451 34.30 -6.56 6.46
C TYR A 451 33.56 -5.37 5.83
N TYR A 452 32.22 -5.38 5.89
CA TYR A 452 31.41 -4.34 5.26
C TYR A 452 31.30 -3.04 6.07
N PHE A 453 31.45 -3.11 7.38
CA PHE A 453 31.30 -2.00 8.32
C PHE A 453 32.54 -1.93 9.23
N PRO A 454 33.71 -1.58 8.70
CA PRO A 454 34.94 -1.51 9.51
C PRO A 454 34.86 -0.42 10.58
N GLY A 455 35.61 -0.58 11.67
CA GLY A 455 35.70 0.42 12.74
C GLY A 455 34.42 0.56 13.57
N GLU A 456 34.05 1.79 13.92
CA GLU A 456 32.91 2.10 14.79
C GLU A 456 31.56 1.68 14.18
N SER A 457 31.46 1.62 12.85
CA SER A 457 30.22 1.24 12.19
C SER A 457 29.83 -0.23 12.38
N SER A 458 30.78 -1.11 12.67
CA SER A 458 30.44 -2.49 13.08
C SER A 458 29.59 -2.53 14.35
N LYS A 459 29.81 -1.58 15.28
CA LYS A 459 29.08 -1.49 16.56
C LYS A 459 27.63 -1.08 16.40
N LEU A 460 27.27 -0.52 15.24
CA LEU A 460 25.88 -0.19 14.91
C LEU A 460 25.04 -1.44 14.61
N ILE A 461 25.68 -2.57 14.29
CA ILE A 461 25.05 -3.84 13.92
C ILE A 461 25.36 -4.93 14.95
N LEU A 462 26.59 -4.94 15.50
CA LEU A 462 27.03 -5.89 16.50
C LEU A 462 26.67 -5.40 17.90
N ASN A 463 26.13 -6.30 18.72
CA ASN A 463 26.00 -6.06 20.16
C ASN A 463 27.37 -6.32 20.80
N GLU A 464 28.17 -5.27 21.00
CA GLU A 464 29.35 -5.36 21.88
C GLU A 464 28.88 -5.55 23.33
N ARG A 465 28.47 -6.77 23.69
CA ARG A 465 28.57 -7.17 25.09
C ARG A 465 30.04 -7.01 25.45
N LYS A 466 30.33 -6.13 26.44
CA LYS A 466 31.66 -5.98 27.05
C LYS A 466 32.30 -7.37 27.11
N SER A 467 33.28 -7.60 26.24
CA SER A 467 34.15 -8.74 26.38
C SER A 467 34.75 -8.61 27.76
N ALA A 468 34.43 -9.54 28.66
CA ALA A 468 35.26 -9.75 29.83
C ALA A 468 36.68 -9.97 29.28
N PRO A 469 37.70 -9.29 29.82
CA PRO A 469 39.06 -9.46 29.32
C PRO A 469 39.42 -10.95 29.40
N PRO A 470 40.09 -11.53 28.39
CA PRO A 470 40.54 -12.91 28.46
C PRO A 470 41.42 -13.04 29.70
N SER A 471 41.00 -13.91 30.61
CA SER A 471 41.73 -14.27 31.80
C SER A 471 43.15 -14.71 31.43
N GLY A 472 44.12 -13.90 31.86
CA GLY A 472 45.52 -14.21 32.09
C GLY A 472 46.16 -15.33 31.28
N PHE A 473 46.83 -14.97 30.20
CA PHE A 473 48.11 -15.61 29.86
C PHE A 473 49.23 -14.65 30.26
N SER A 474 49.83 -14.92 31.41
CA SER A 474 51.09 -14.31 31.84
C SER A 474 52.21 -14.90 30.99
N PHE A 475 52.86 -14.08 30.18
CA PHE A 475 54.23 -14.35 29.73
C PHE A 475 55.17 -13.46 30.55
N GLY A 476 56.09 -14.11 31.24
CA GLY A 476 57.14 -13.49 32.03
C GLY A 476 57.99 -12.55 31.18
N GLY A 477 58.34 -11.41 31.75
CA GLY A 477 59.10 -10.37 31.09
C GLY A 477 60.58 -10.70 30.89
N VAL A 478 61.22 -9.91 30.04
CA VAL A 478 62.60 -9.43 30.20
C VAL A 478 62.72 -8.06 29.53
N GLU A 479 63.13 -7.10 30.36
CA GLU A 479 63.93 -5.88 30.18
C GLU A 479 64.04 -5.06 28.87
N LEU A 480 64.16 -3.76 29.14
CA LEU A 480 64.34 -2.57 28.30
C LEU A 480 65.74 -2.45 27.69
N TYR A 481 65.86 -1.81 26.50
CA TYR A 481 66.74 -0.66 26.16
C TYR A 481 66.64 -0.31 24.64
N PRO A 482 67.08 0.88 24.15
CA PRO A 482 66.31 1.74 23.23
C PRO A 482 66.95 1.85 21.82
N PRO A 483 66.45 2.70 20.88
CA PRO A 483 66.58 2.47 19.45
C PRO A 483 67.86 3.10 18.85
N SER A 484 68.34 2.51 17.75
CA SER A 484 69.36 3.11 16.90
C SER A 484 69.01 2.95 15.41
N ASN A 485 69.18 4.07 14.71
CA ASN A 485 68.98 4.32 13.29
C ASN A 485 69.70 3.33 12.38
N GLY A 486 69.16 3.08 11.18
CA GLY A 486 69.93 2.42 10.12
C GLY A 486 69.18 2.20 8.82
N PHE A 487 69.45 3.09 7.86
CA PHE A 487 69.25 3.01 6.41
C PHE A 487 69.23 1.61 5.77
N GLY A 488 68.42 1.45 4.71
CA GLY A 488 68.70 0.50 3.63
C GLY A 488 67.50 0.05 2.81
N ARG A 489 67.21 0.74 1.69
CA ARG A 489 66.47 0.15 0.55
C ARG A 489 67.28 -1.02 -0.03
N PRO A 490 66.61 -2.01 -0.64
CA PRO A 490 66.99 -2.39 -1.99
C PRO A 490 65.81 -2.49 -2.97
N SER A 491 66.11 -2.11 -4.20
CA SER A 491 65.29 -2.12 -5.41
C SER A 491 64.95 -3.54 -5.92
N PRO A 492 63.97 -3.69 -6.83
CA PRO A 492 63.42 -4.99 -7.24
C PRO A 492 64.18 -5.61 -8.44
N PRO A 493 64.13 -6.94 -8.64
CA PRO A 493 64.58 -7.55 -9.88
C PRO A 493 63.50 -7.49 -10.97
N GLN A 494 64.00 -7.30 -12.19
CA GLN A 494 63.30 -7.07 -13.44
C GLN A 494 62.62 -8.31 -14.03
N ALA A 495 61.66 -8.01 -14.89
CA ALA A 495 60.97 -8.92 -15.81
C ALA A 495 61.92 -9.65 -16.76
N GLN A 496 61.63 -10.94 -17.00
CA GLN A 496 62.00 -11.64 -18.23
C GLN A 496 60.74 -12.30 -18.81
N GLY A 497 60.47 -11.96 -20.06
CA GLY A 497 59.40 -12.50 -20.89
C GLY A 497 59.71 -13.91 -21.44
N PRO A 498 58.93 -14.36 -22.43
CA PRO A 498 58.24 -15.65 -22.36
C PRO A 498 58.99 -16.79 -23.06
N ARG A 499 58.73 -18.02 -22.62
CA ARG A 499 59.01 -19.24 -23.39
C ARG A 499 57.70 -19.91 -23.84
N PRO A 500 57.62 -20.40 -25.09
CA PRO A 500 56.45 -21.08 -25.62
C PRO A 500 56.54 -22.59 -25.36
N ILE A 501 55.42 -23.25 -25.05
CA ILE A 501 55.31 -24.71 -25.12
C ILE A 501 53.97 -25.08 -25.77
N PHE A 502 54.07 -25.80 -26.89
CA PHE A 502 53.03 -26.54 -27.58
C PHE A 502 52.43 -27.63 -26.68
N GLY A 503 51.12 -27.88 -26.82
CA GLY A 503 50.49 -29.05 -26.19
C GLY A 503 49.02 -29.19 -26.54
N HIS A 504 48.74 -29.77 -27.71
CA HIS A 504 47.43 -30.33 -28.06
C HIS A 504 46.93 -31.30 -26.99
N ALA A 505 45.68 -31.12 -26.54
CA ALA A 505 44.86 -32.20 -26.04
C ALA A 505 43.39 -31.92 -26.37
N ALA A 506 42.90 -32.62 -27.39
CA ALA A 506 41.49 -32.74 -27.69
C ALA A 506 40.82 -33.60 -26.60
N ALA A 507 39.67 -33.14 -26.10
CA ALA A 507 38.75 -33.96 -25.31
C ALA A 507 37.32 -33.78 -25.86
N PRO A 508 36.48 -34.82 -25.82
CA PRO A 508 35.34 -34.98 -26.73
C PRO A 508 34.04 -34.38 -26.19
N ALA A 509 33.16 -34.04 -27.14
CA ALA A 509 31.80 -33.58 -26.92
C ALA A 509 30.92 -34.65 -26.24
N PRO A 510 30.00 -34.27 -25.34
CA PRO A 510 28.92 -35.14 -24.91
C PRO A 510 27.75 -35.08 -25.90
N SER A 511 27.46 -36.21 -26.54
CA SER A 511 26.28 -36.43 -27.38
C SER A 511 25.02 -36.48 -26.50
N PHE A 512 24.14 -35.49 -26.62
CA PHE A 512 22.77 -35.57 -26.12
C PHE A 512 21.90 -36.33 -27.13
N ALA A 513 21.58 -37.57 -26.82
CA ALA A 513 20.59 -38.35 -27.56
C ALA A 513 19.18 -37.95 -27.12
N PHE A 514 18.40 -37.42 -28.05
CA PHE A 514 16.95 -37.26 -27.95
C PHE A 514 16.30 -38.66 -28.00
N GLY A 515 15.73 -39.09 -26.89
CA GLY A 515 14.79 -40.22 -26.85
C GLY A 515 13.36 -39.69 -27.04
N ILE A 516 12.83 -39.85 -28.24
CA ILE A 516 11.41 -39.69 -28.55
C ILE A 516 10.72 -41.03 -28.21
N ASP A 517 9.77 -41.01 -27.28
CA ASP A 517 8.82 -42.11 -27.07
C ASP A 517 7.45 -41.70 -27.67
N PRO A 518 6.93 -42.41 -28.69
CA PRO A 518 5.63 -42.11 -29.29
C PRO A 518 4.57 -43.12 -28.85
N ARG A 519 3.64 -42.71 -27.99
CA ARG A 519 2.30 -43.29 -27.69
C ARG A 519 1.58 -42.24 -26.82
N GLY A 520 0.41 -41.66 -27.11
CA GLY A 520 -0.74 -42.09 -27.90
C GLY A 520 -1.96 -42.26 -26.97
N ALA A 521 -2.73 -41.18 -26.76
CA ALA A 521 -4.14 -41.12 -26.26
C ALA A 521 -4.47 -39.60 -26.15
N VAL A 522 -5.41 -38.94 -26.85
CA VAL A 522 -6.83 -39.18 -27.16
C VAL A 522 -7.64 -39.56 -25.91
N PHE A 523 -8.31 -38.58 -25.30
CA PHE A 523 -9.77 -38.51 -25.14
C PHE A 523 -10.22 -37.18 -24.50
N ASP A 524 -11.28 -36.62 -25.10
CA ASP A 524 -12.21 -35.51 -24.75
C ASP A 524 -11.69 -34.17 -24.18
#